data_AF-A0A8B8BXL3-F1
#
_entry.id   AF-A0A8B8BXL3-F1
#
_cell.length_a   1.000
_cell.length_b   1.000
_cell.length_c   1.000
_cell.angle_alpha   90.00
_cell.angle_beta   90.00
_cell.angle_gamma   90.00
#
_symmetry.space_group_name_H-M   'P 1'
#
loop_
_entity.id
_entity.type
_entity.pdbx_description
1 polymer ?
#
loop_
_entity_poly.entity_id
_entity_poly.type
_entity_poly.pdbx_seq_one_letter_code
_entity_poly.pdbx_strand_id
1 'polypeptide(L)'
;MDWLLATTPHAQGQCAIVNKDCIVIAHNFKGYDGQFILNYLVRTACITPNVIMNGTKILSMQALDLKLIDSFNYLPFALAKMPSAFGLKELKKGYFPHFFNTEANQNYVGPYPAASFYGPDDMTSSARTAFYAWYEKQQGKKFNFHEEFLSYCMSDVDILQRCCAQYRRTIHELVKVEPFREAITFASTANLAYRRRFMPQDSIAIIPNLGYHPARQFSLKASRWLSWLGRD
;
A
#
# COMPACT_ATOMS: atom_id res chain seq x y z
N MET A 1 15.52 1.55 -11.60
CA MET A 1 14.45 0.71 -11.03
C MET A 1 14.72 -0.76 -11.41
N ASP A 2 15.99 -1.13 -11.39
CA ASP A 2 16.47 -2.24 -12.22
C ASP A 2 16.13 -3.60 -11.61
N TRP A 3 15.81 -3.60 -10.31
CA TRP A 3 15.26 -4.74 -9.58
C TRP A 3 13.94 -5.28 -10.20
N LEU A 4 13.15 -4.45 -10.90
CA LEU A 4 11.94 -4.88 -11.59
C LEU A 4 12.24 -5.80 -12.79
N LEU A 5 13.42 -5.63 -13.40
CA LEU A 5 13.86 -6.35 -14.59
C LEU A 5 15.01 -7.31 -14.28
N ALA A 6 15.30 -7.54 -12.99
CA ALA A 6 16.37 -8.42 -12.57
C ALA A 6 16.11 -9.84 -13.08
N THR A 7 17.13 -10.42 -13.72
CA THR A 7 17.11 -11.80 -14.19
C THR A 7 18.21 -12.61 -13.52
N THR A 8 17.95 -13.90 -13.32
CA THR A 8 18.97 -14.88 -12.91
C THR A 8 19.27 -15.82 -14.07
N PRO A 9 20.54 -16.20 -14.26
CA PRO A 9 20.90 -17.16 -15.29
C PRO A 9 20.34 -18.55 -14.94
N HIS A 10 19.55 -19.11 -15.85
CA HIS A 10 19.05 -20.49 -15.75
C HIS A 10 20.06 -21.46 -16.38
N ALA A 11 20.17 -22.67 -15.83
CA ALA A 11 21.11 -23.71 -16.26
C ALA A 11 20.96 -24.16 -17.73
N GLN A 12 19.88 -23.75 -18.41
CA GLN A 12 19.57 -24.06 -19.81
C GLN A 12 19.74 -22.87 -20.77
N GLY A 13 20.42 -21.80 -20.36
CA GLY A 13 20.70 -20.63 -21.23
C GLY A 13 19.53 -19.65 -21.37
N GLN A 14 18.49 -19.77 -20.54
CA GLN A 14 17.37 -18.82 -20.46
C GLN A 14 17.57 -17.88 -19.26
N CYS A 15 17.18 -16.61 -19.39
CA CYS A 15 17.12 -15.68 -18.26
C CYS A 15 15.75 -15.79 -17.58
N ALA A 16 15.71 -16.15 -16.30
CA ALA A 16 14.48 -16.18 -15.52
C ALA A 16 14.32 -14.87 -14.74
N ILE A 17 13.14 -14.25 -14.76
CA ILE A 17 12.84 -13.09 -13.92
C ILE A 17 12.91 -13.53 -12.46
N VAL A 18 13.69 -12.81 -11.64
CA VAL A 18 14.01 -13.20 -10.25
C VAL A 18 12.75 -13.30 -9.37
N ASN A 19 11.78 -12.41 -9.62
CA ASN A 19 10.61 -12.24 -8.77
C ASN A 19 9.32 -12.76 -9.45
N LYS A 20 9.36 -13.97 -10.01
CA LYS A 20 8.19 -14.55 -10.67
C LYS A 20 7.04 -14.80 -9.67
N ASP A 21 5.81 -14.48 -10.09
CA ASP A 21 4.57 -14.67 -9.33
C ASP A 21 4.57 -14.03 -7.92
N CYS A 22 5.29 -12.92 -7.77
CA CYS A 22 5.44 -12.23 -6.50
C CYS A 22 4.42 -11.10 -6.30
N ILE A 23 4.00 -10.92 -5.05
CA ILE A 23 3.18 -9.78 -4.63
C ILE A 23 4.10 -8.77 -3.93
N VAL A 24 4.23 -7.59 -4.52
CA VAL A 24 4.97 -6.47 -3.94
C VAL A 24 4.00 -5.60 -3.17
N ILE A 25 4.32 -5.32 -1.91
CA ILE A 25 3.50 -4.51 -1.02
C ILE A 25 4.28 -3.26 -0.64
N ALA A 26 3.71 -2.09 -0.92
CA ALA A 26 4.21 -0.82 -0.42
C ALA A 26 3.15 -0.14 0.46
N HIS A 27 3.58 0.78 1.32
CA HIS A 27 2.68 1.51 2.22
C HIS A 27 2.36 2.88 1.65
N ASN A 28 1.08 3.11 1.35
CA ASN A 28 0.59 4.27 0.58
C ASN A 28 1.07 4.30 -0.88
N PHE A 29 1.24 3.11 -1.47
CA PHE A 29 1.62 2.93 -2.88
C PHE A 29 0.73 3.75 -3.82
N LYS A 30 -0.59 3.77 -3.57
CA LYS A 30 -1.57 4.44 -4.44
C LYS A 30 -1.39 5.94 -4.54
N GLY A 31 -0.78 6.55 -3.52
CA GLY A 31 -0.60 7.98 -3.38
C GLY A 31 0.83 8.45 -3.67
N TYR A 32 1.80 7.54 -3.76
CA TYR A 32 3.22 7.89 -3.89
C TYR A 32 3.98 6.97 -4.85
N ASP A 33 4.54 5.86 -4.37
CA ASP A 33 5.48 5.01 -5.13
C ASP A 33 4.92 4.50 -6.45
N GLY A 34 3.61 4.23 -6.49
CA GLY A 34 2.95 3.70 -7.68
C GLY A 34 3.04 4.63 -8.89
N GLN A 35 3.08 5.95 -8.68
CA GLN A 35 3.22 6.92 -9.78
C GLN A 35 4.61 6.86 -10.40
N PHE A 36 5.67 6.77 -9.58
CA PHE A 36 7.04 6.64 -10.05
C PHE A 36 7.28 5.31 -10.77
N ILE A 37 6.73 4.22 -10.22
CA ILE A 37 6.82 2.89 -10.84
C ILE A 37 6.06 2.87 -12.18
N LEU A 38 4.84 3.41 -12.24
CA LEU A 38 4.08 3.51 -13.48
C LEU A 38 4.84 4.31 -14.53
N ASN A 39 5.39 5.47 -14.14
CA ASN A 39 6.14 6.33 -15.03
C ASN A 39 7.38 5.62 -15.59
N TYR A 40 8.16 4.94 -14.74
CA TYR A 40 9.33 4.18 -15.18
C TYR A 40 8.94 3.05 -16.15
N LEU A 41 7.91 2.26 -15.82
CA LEU A 41 7.46 1.16 -16.66
C LEU A 41 7.04 1.65 -18.05
N VAL A 42 6.24 2.71 -18.12
CA VAL A 42 5.71 3.22 -19.39
C VAL A 42 6.75 3.99 -20.20
N ARG A 43 7.51 4.89 -19.56
CA ARG A 43 8.42 5.82 -20.25
C ARG A 43 9.81 5.25 -20.50
N THR A 44 10.30 4.42 -19.59
CA THR A 44 11.69 3.93 -19.64
C THR A 44 11.75 2.49 -20.09
N ALA A 45 10.92 1.61 -19.51
CA ALA A 45 10.92 0.19 -19.85
C ALA A 45 10.00 -0.17 -21.03
N CYS A 46 9.19 0.78 -21.52
CA CYS A 46 8.19 0.56 -22.58
C CYS A 46 7.22 -0.61 -22.30
N ILE A 47 6.91 -0.85 -21.02
CA ILE A 47 5.96 -1.86 -20.55
C ILE A 47 4.64 -1.18 -20.23
N THR A 48 3.54 -1.73 -20.75
CA THR A 48 2.18 -1.27 -20.40
C THR A 48 1.61 -2.15 -19.27
N PRO A 49 1.55 -1.66 -18.02
CA PRO A 49 0.96 -2.43 -16.93
C PRO A 49 -0.57 -2.39 -16.98
N ASN A 50 -1.21 -3.40 -16.39
CA ASN A 50 -2.63 -3.35 -16.06
C ASN A 50 -2.80 -2.64 -14.71
N VAL A 51 -3.60 -1.58 -14.66
CA VAL A 51 -3.73 -0.69 -13.50
C VAL A 51 -5.19 -0.61 -13.06
N ILE A 52 -5.42 -0.79 -11.76
CA ILE A 52 -6.73 -0.50 -11.14
C ILE A 52 -6.61 0.83 -10.40
N MET A 53 -7.46 1.79 -10.75
CA MET A 53 -7.39 3.15 -10.23
C MET A 53 -8.67 3.54 -9.46
N ASN A 54 -8.53 4.53 -8.58
CA ASN A 54 -9.65 5.28 -8.00
C ASN A 54 -9.33 6.77 -8.16
N GLY A 55 -9.96 7.41 -9.16
CA GLY A 55 -9.52 8.71 -9.66
C GLY A 55 -8.06 8.64 -10.10
N THR A 56 -7.21 9.51 -9.55
CA THR A 56 -5.77 9.54 -9.86
C THR A 56 -4.93 8.56 -9.05
N LYS A 57 -5.51 7.87 -8.05
CA LYS A 57 -4.78 6.97 -7.15
C LYS A 57 -4.72 5.56 -7.71
N ILE A 58 -3.55 4.94 -7.68
CA ILE A 58 -3.31 3.59 -8.23
C ILE A 58 -3.54 2.53 -7.13
N LEU A 59 -4.70 1.89 -7.10
CA LEU A 59 -5.02 0.89 -6.07
C LEU A 59 -4.19 -0.39 -6.19
N SER A 60 -3.92 -0.83 -7.42
CA SER A 60 -3.04 -1.95 -7.72
C SER A 60 -2.49 -1.84 -9.14
N MET A 61 -1.35 -2.47 -9.37
CA MET A 61 -0.71 -2.54 -10.67
C MET A 61 -0.20 -3.95 -10.91
N GLN A 62 -0.46 -4.49 -12.09
CA GLN A 62 0.11 -5.74 -12.57
C GLN A 62 1.03 -5.41 -13.74
N ALA A 63 2.30 -5.75 -13.60
CA ALA A 63 3.31 -5.57 -14.63
C ALA A 63 4.22 -6.79 -14.61
N LEU A 64 4.55 -7.34 -15.77
CA LEU A 64 5.33 -8.59 -15.84
C LEU A 64 4.63 -9.67 -14.98
N ASP A 65 5.40 -10.45 -14.24
CA ASP A 65 4.92 -11.46 -13.29
C ASP A 65 4.73 -10.90 -11.86
N LEU A 66 4.55 -9.58 -11.71
CA LEU A 66 4.43 -8.90 -10.41
C LEU A 66 3.06 -8.27 -10.19
N LYS A 67 2.47 -8.55 -9.03
CA LYS A 67 1.29 -7.85 -8.51
C LYS A 67 1.73 -6.82 -7.47
N LEU A 68 1.63 -5.54 -7.76
CA LEU A 68 1.88 -4.46 -6.82
C LEU A 68 0.58 -4.01 -6.16
N ILE A 69 0.56 -3.97 -4.83
CA ILE A 69 -0.59 -3.57 -4.03
C ILE A 69 -0.23 -2.57 -2.94
N ASP A 70 -1.22 -1.79 -2.54
CA ASP A 70 -1.11 -0.84 -1.45
C ASP A 70 -1.59 -1.43 -0.12
N SER A 71 -0.69 -1.56 0.87
CA SER A 71 -1.08 -1.97 2.22
C SER A 71 -2.03 -0.98 2.90
N PHE A 72 -2.03 0.30 2.51
CA PHE A 72 -2.93 1.33 3.07
C PHE A 72 -4.39 1.09 2.69
N ASN A 73 -4.67 0.29 1.66
CA ASN A 73 -6.03 -0.17 1.34
C ASN A 73 -6.56 -1.23 2.32
N TYR A 74 -5.68 -1.77 3.17
CA TYR A 74 -6.00 -2.75 4.21
C TYR A 74 -5.85 -2.18 5.61
N LEU A 75 -4.79 -1.39 5.82
CA LEU A 75 -4.37 -0.82 7.10
C LEU A 75 -4.29 0.72 6.95
N PRO A 76 -5.41 1.44 7.07
CA PRO A 76 -5.51 2.86 6.72
C PRO A 76 -4.99 3.78 7.83
N PHE A 77 -3.76 3.54 8.27
CA PHE A 77 -3.08 4.31 9.30
C PHE A 77 -1.58 4.31 9.05
N ALA A 78 -0.87 5.27 9.65
CA ALA A 78 0.57 5.46 9.43
C ALA A 78 1.40 4.21 9.79
N LEU A 79 2.49 3.98 9.05
CA LEU A 79 3.42 2.85 9.27
C LEU A 79 3.92 2.77 10.71
N ALA A 80 4.25 3.91 11.33
CA ALA A 80 4.68 4.02 12.73
C ALA A 80 3.62 3.54 13.76
N LYS A 81 2.35 3.38 13.36
CA LYS A 81 1.30 2.82 14.21
C LYS A 81 1.10 1.31 14.02
N MET A 82 1.70 0.70 13.00
CA MET A 82 1.55 -0.75 12.77
C MET A 82 2.12 -1.59 13.93
N PRO A 83 3.31 -1.32 14.47
CA PRO A 83 3.87 -2.17 15.52
C PRO A 83 2.95 -2.25 16.74
N SER A 84 2.42 -1.13 17.21
CA SER A 84 1.47 -1.11 18.33
C SER A 84 0.14 -1.76 17.99
N ALA A 85 -0.39 -1.55 16.78
CA ALA A 85 -1.64 -2.17 16.33
C ALA A 85 -1.57 -3.72 16.26
N PHE A 86 -0.39 -4.28 15.97
CA PHE A 86 -0.17 -5.72 15.89
C PHE A 86 0.54 -6.32 17.12
N GLY A 87 0.82 -5.53 18.15
CA GLY A 87 1.55 -5.98 19.34
C GLY A 87 3.00 -6.40 19.06
N LEU A 88 3.60 -5.87 18.00
CA LEU A 88 4.97 -6.17 17.58
C LEU A 88 5.96 -5.14 18.14
N LYS A 89 7.18 -5.61 18.45
CA LYS A 89 8.30 -4.73 18.81
C LYS A 89 9.01 -4.22 17.56
N GLU A 90 9.23 -2.92 17.49
CA GLU A 90 10.04 -2.26 16.46
C GLU A 90 11.51 -2.70 16.54
N LEU A 91 12.17 -2.85 15.39
CA LEU A 91 13.62 -3.14 15.34
C LEU A 91 14.43 -1.92 15.78
N LYS A 92 14.10 -0.74 15.25
CA LYS A 92 14.73 0.53 15.63
C LYS A 92 13.67 1.56 15.95
N LYS A 93 13.63 1.97 17.22
CA LYS A 93 12.79 3.08 17.67
C LYS A 93 13.56 4.39 17.48
N GLY A 94 13.05 5.30 16.66
CA GLY A 94 13.71 6.58 16.42
C GLY A 94 12.98 7.45 15.40
N TYR A 95 13.56 8.59 15.07
CA TYR A 95 13.04 9.55 14.10
C TYR A 95 14.09 9.79 13.03
N PHE A 96 13.66 9.93 11.77
CA PHE A 96 14.54 10.24 10.66
C PHE A 96 14.38 11.72 10.24
N PRO A 97 15.47 12.47 10.00
CA PRO A 97 15.39 13.88 9.63
C PRO A 97 15.04 14.04 8.14
N HIS A 98 13.75 13.94 7.81
CA HIS A 98 13.26 13.97 6.43
C HIS A 98 13.72 15.19 5.63
N PHE A 99 13.73 16.38 6.23
CA PHE A 99 14.16 17.60 5.53
C PHE A 99 15.68 17.73 5.39
N PHE A 100 16.44 16.88 6.10
CA PHE A 100 17.89 16.84 5.98
C PHE A 100 18.34 15.95 4.81
N ASN A 101 17.44 15.12 4.27
CA ASN A 101 17.70 14.27 3.10
C ASN A 101 17.79 15.11 1.83
N THR A 102 18.98 15.65 1.57
CA THR A 102 19.31 16.42 0.36
C THR A 102 20.57 15.84 -0.28
N GLU A 103 20.81 16.13 -1.56
CA GLU A 103 22.02 15.68 -2.27
C GLU A 103 23.31 16.14 -1.56
N ALA A 104 23.32 17.36 -1.03
CA ALA A 104 24.45 17.93 -0.30
C ALA A 104 24.77 17.16 1.00
N ASN A 105 23.77 16.56 1.63
CA ASN A 105 23.91 15.91 2.93
C ASN A 105 24.09 14.40 2.86
N GLN A 106 24.12 13.79 1.67
CA GLN A 106 24.21 12.32 1.55
C GLN A 106 25.45 11.77 2.27
N ASN A 107 26.60 12.43 2.13
CA ASN A 107 27.85 12.03 2.79
C ASN A 107 28.06 12.67 4.17
N TYR A 108 27.01 13.23 4.78
CA TYR A 108 27.13 13.94 6.05
C TYR A 108 27.46 12.99 7.20
N VAL A 109 28.50 13.38 7.95
CA VAL A 109 28.97 12.69 9.14
C VAL A 109 29.34 13.75 10.18
N GLY A 110 28.51 13.90 11.20
CA GLY A 110 28.64 15.01 12.15
C GLY A 110 27.67 14.91 13.33
N PRO A 111 27.38 16.00 14.06
CA PRO A 111 26.33 16.04 15.07
C PRO A 111 24.94 15.69 14.50
N TYR A 112 24.00 15.30 15.36
CA TYR A 112 22.61 15.13 14.94
C TYR A 112 22.04 16.43 14.33
N PRO A 113 21.29 16.36 13.21
CA PRO A 113 20.67 17.52 12.59
C PRO A 113 19.76 18.29 13.55
N ALA A 114 19.58 19.59 13.33
CA ALA A 114 18.67 20.40 14.11
C ALA A 114 17.24 19.83 14.12
N ALA A 115 16.50 20.04 15.22
CA ALA A 115 15.15 19.52 15.40
C ALA A 115 14.19 19.91 14.26
N SER A 116 14.37 21.09 13.66
CA SER A 116 13.57 21.55 12.51
C SER A 116 13.62 20.59 11.33
N PHE A 117 14.72 19.84 11.13
CA PHE A 117 14.84 18.88 10.03
C PHE A 117 13.97 17.62 10.19
N TYR A 118 13.36 17.42 11.35
CA TYR A 118 12.49 16.27 11.66
C TYR A 118 10.98 16.61 11.55
N GLY A 119 10.63 17.88 11.29
CA GLY A 119 9.23 18.33 11.21
C GLY A 119 8.42 18.17 12.50
N PRO A 120 8.92 18.57 13.68
CA PRO A 120 8.18 18.46 14.95
C PRO A 120 6.87 19.26 14.96
N ASP A 121 6.74 20.29 14.11
CA ASP A 121 5.55 21.13 14.02
C ASP A 121 4.36 20.43 13.36
N ASP A 122 4.61 19.43 12.50
CA ASP A 122 3.58 18.60 11.89
C ASP A 122 3.15 17.43 12.79
N MET A 123 3.81 17.26 13.94
CA MET A 123 3.51 16.20 14.89
C MET A 123 2.37 16.60 15.84
N THR A 124 1.56 15.61 16.22
CA THR A 124 0.63 15.77 17.35
C THR A 124 1.39 16.12 18.63
N SER A 125 0.75 16.82 19.58
CA SER A 125 1.40 17.25 20.83
C SER A 125 2.09 16.11 21.58
N SER A 126 1.48 14.92 21.64
CA SER A 126 2.07 13.74 22.30
C SER A 126 3.28 13.18 21.54
N ALA A 127 3.20 13.09 20.20
CA ALA A 127 4.31 12.66 19.36
C ALA A 127 5.48 13.65 19.43
N ARG A 128 5.20 14.95 19.47
CA ARG A 128 6.21 16.01 19.62
C ARG A 128 6.95 15.93 20.95
N THR A 129 6.24 15.68 22.05
CA THR A 129 6.87 15.46 23.37
C THR A 129 7.77 14.23 23.35
N ALA A 130 7.31 13.12 22.76
CA ALA A 130 8.13 11.91 22.62
C ALA A 130 9.37 12.14 21.74
N PHE A 131 9.24 12.94 20.69
CA PHE A 131 10.35 13.33 19.82
C PHE A 131 11.42 14.10 20.59
N TYR A 132 11.07 15.17 21.30
CA TYR A 132 12.07 15.95 22.04
C TYR A 132 12.77 15.13 23.14
N ALA A 133 12.04 14.28 23.85
CA ALA A 133 12.62 13.36 24.83
C ALA A 133 13.59 12.34 24.21
N TRP A 134 13.37 11.94 22.94
CA TRP A 134 14.32 11.13 22.18
C TRP A 134 15.50 11.96 21.66
N TYR A 135 15.24 13.17 21.17
CA TYR A 135 16.22 14.07 20.56
C TYR A 135 17.27 14.54 21.56
N GLU A 136 16.88 14.86 22.80
CA GLU A 136 17.81 15.19 23.89
C GLU A 136 18.82 14.07 24.16
N LYS A 137 18.40 12.80 24.03
CA LYS A 137 19.28 11.64 24.20
C LYS A 137 20.27 11.44 23.04
N GLN A 138 20.15 12.20 21.96
CA GLN A 138 21.09 12.18 20.84
C GLN A 138 22.14 13.28 20.93
N GLN A 139 22.03 14.18 21.92
CA GLN A 139 23.03 15.23 22.14
C GLN A 139 24.41 14.64 22.39
N GLY A 140 25.42 15.20 21.73
CA GLY A 140 26.80 14.71 21.78
C GLY A 140 27.09 13.42 21.00
N LYS A 141 26.08 12.79 20.37
CA LYS A 141 26.29 11.65 19.50
C LYS A 141 26.60 12.06 18.07
N LYS A 142 27.27 11.16 17.37
CA LYS A 142 27.58 11.28 15.95
C LYS A 142 26.44 10.68 15.12
N PHE A 143 25.98 11.44 14.14
CA PHE A 143 25.04 11.07 13.11
C PHE A 143 25.80 10.79 11.82
N ASN A 144 25.67 9.56 11.32
CA ASN A 144 26.13 9.17 9.99
C ASN A 144 24.91 9.02 9.10
N PHE A 145 24.78 9.88 8.09
CA PHE A 145 23.58 9.92 7.25
C PHE A 145 23.32 8.58 6.54
N HIS A 146 24.35 7.94 5.97
CA HIS A 146 24.20 6.69 5.24
C HIS A 146 23.73 5.55 6.15
N GLU A 147 24.34 5.40 7.33
CA GLU A 147 23.98 4.35 8.29
C GLU A 147 22.56 4.55 8.82
N GLU A 148 22.21 5.79 9.18
CA GLU A 148 20.89 6.11 9.71
C GLU A 148 19.80 5.98 8.64
N PHE A 149 20.06 6.41 7.41
CA PHE A 149 19.13 6.28 6.28
C PHE A 149 18.88 4.81 5.94
N LEU A 150 19.94 4.01 5.77
CA LEU A 150 19.80 2.58 5.49
C LEU A 150 19.06 1.87 6.62
N SER A 151 19.45 2.12 7.86
CA SER A 151 18.83 1.51 9.04
C SER A 151 17.35 1.88 9.17
N TYR A 152 16.98 3.13 8.86
CA TYR A 152 15.60 3.59 8.84
C TYR A 152 14.79 2.86 7.75
N CYS A 153 15.27 2.83 6.51
CA CYS A 153 14.58 2.15 5.41
C CYS A 153 14.41 0.65 5.68
N MET A 154 15.43 -0.03 6.21
CA MET A 154 15.35 -1.43 6.59
C MET A 154 14.30 -1.67 7.68
N SER A 155 14.25 -0.81 8.70
CA SER A 155 13.26 -0.91 9.77
C SER A 155 11.83 -0.72 9.25
N ASP A 156 11.59 0.25 8.37
CA ASP A 156 10.27 0.51 7.80
C ASP A 156 9.76 -0.68 6.96
N VAL A 157 10.62 -1.25 6.11
CA VAL A 157 10.28 -2.42 5.28
C VAL A 157 10.04 -3.67 6.15
N ASP A 158 10.88 -3.90 7.17
CA ASP A 158 10.70 -5.02 8.09
C ASP A 158 9.40 -4.90 8.91
N ILE A 159 9.07 -3.71 9.41
CA ILE A 159 7.80 -3.45 10.10
C ILE A 159 6.62 -3.77 9.17
N LEU A 160 6.66 -3.25 7.94
CA LEU A 160 5.62 -3.49 6.95
C LEU A 160 5.47 -4.99 6.67
N GLN A 161 6.58 -5.70 6.44
CA GLN A 161 6.59 -7.13 6.16
C GLN A 161 5.97 -7.93 7.31
N ARG A 162 6.43 -7.72 8.55
CA ARG A 162 5.95 -8.47 9.72
C ARG A 162 4.47 -8.18 9.99
N CYS A 163 4.03 -6.93 9.89
CA CYS A 163 2.64 -6.56 10.11
C CYS A 163 1.72 -7.12 9.01
N CYS A 164 2.10 -7.02 7.74
CA CYS A 164 1.34 -7.61 6.64
C CYS A 164 1.27 -9.14 6.74
N ALA A 165 2.36 -9.81 7.13
CA ALA A 165 2.37 -11.25 7.36
C ALA A 165 1.40 -11.65 8.48
N GLN A 166 1.41 -10.94 9.60
CA GLN A 166 0.49 -11.17 10.71
C GLN A 166 -0.96 -10.92 10.30
N TYR A 167 -1.24 -9.82 9.61
CA TYR A 167 -2.56 -9.52 9.05
C TYR A 167 -3.06 -10.64 8.13
N ARG A 168 -2.23 -11.09 7.17
CA ARG A 168 -2.56 -12.18 6.24
C ARG A 168 -2.93 -13.45 7.00
N ARG A 169 -2.10 -13.83 7.99
CA ARG A 169 -2.31 -15.00 8.81
C ARG A 169 -3.64 -14.94 9.55
N THR A 170 -3.91 -13.85 10.26
CA THR A 170 -5.14 -13.65 11.02
C THR A 170 -6.39 -13.75 10.13
N ILE A 171 -6.38 -13.06 8.99
CA ILE A 171 -7.53 -13.08 8.06
C ILE A 171 -7.74 -14.50 7.49
N HIS A 172 -6.67 -15.15 7.06
CA HIS A 172 -6.77 -16.51 6.54
C HIS A 172 -7.29 -17.49 7.59
N GLU A 173 -6.78 -17.42 8.82
CA GLU A 173 -7.21 -18.27 9.93
C GLU A 173 -8.71 -18.11 10.22
N LEU A 174 -9.20 -16.87 10.30
CA LEU A 174 -10.59 -16.54 10.64
C LEU A 174 -11.58 -16.88 9.53
N VAL A 175 -11.32 -16.48 8.28
CA VAL A 175 -12.33 -16.49 7.20
C VAL A 175 -11.92 -17.30 5.96
N LYS A 176 -10.72 -17.90 5.94
CA LYS A 176 -10.17 -18.69 4.82
C LYS A 176 -10.15 -17.91 3.50
N VAL A 177 -9.80 -16.62 3.59
CA VAL A 177 -9.54 -15.75 2.43
C VAL A 177 -8.07 -15.37 2.45
N GLU A 178 -7.45 -15.34 1.28
CA GLU A 178 -6.09 -14.84 1.07
C GLU A 178 -6.13 -13.36 0.66
N PRO A 179 -6.02 -12.41 1.62
CA PRO A 179 -6.37 -11.00 1.38
C PRO A 179 -5.57 -10.36 0.26
N PHE A 180 -4.25 -10.53 0.25
CA PHE A 180 -3.38 -9.88 -0.74
C PHE A 180 -3.43 -10.54 -2.13
N ARG A 181 -3.80 -11.82 -2.19
CA ARG A 181 -3.88 -12.57 -3.45
C ARG A 181 -5.22 -12.34 -4.13
N GLU A 182 -6.31 -12.49 -3.37
CA GLU A 182 -7.68 -12.55 -3.89
C GLU A 182 -8.40 -11.18 -3.89
N ALA A 183 -7.87 -10.20 -3.14
CA ALA A 183 -8.42 -8.87 -3.06
C ALA A 183 -7.34 -7.79 -3.28
N ILE A 184 -7.79 -6.54 -3.34
CA ILE A 184 -6.94 -5.33 -3.39
C ILE A 184 -7.25 -4.34 -2.26
N THR A 185 -8.31 -4.58 -1.48
CA THR A 185 -8.72 -3.75 -0.34
C THR A 185 -9.30 -4.59 0.81
N PHE A 186 -9.35 -3.99 2.00
CA PHE A 186 -10.05 -4.58 3.16
C PHE A 186 -11.52 -4.88 2.84
N ALA A 187 -12.23 -3.93 2.21
CA ALA A 187 -13.64 -4.10 1.88
C ALA A 187 -13.89 -5.26 0.91
N SER A 188 -13.02 -5.44 -0.09
CA SER A 188 -13.08 -6.57 -1.02
C SER A 188 -12.82 -7.90 -0.29
N THR A 189 -11.87 -7.92 0.64
CA THR A 189 -11.60 -9.08 1.52
C THR A 189 -12.81 -9.42 2.39
N ALA A 190 -13.43 -8.42 3.02
CA ALA A 190 -14.62 -8.60 3.85
C ALA A 190 -15.81 -9.11 3.04
N ASN A 191 -16.00 -8.61 1.81
CA ASN A 191 -17.03 -9.11 0.91
C ASN A 191 -16.78 -10.57 0.48
N LEU A 192 -15.53 -10.95 0.21
CA LEU A 192 -15.18 -12.36 -0.06
C LEU A 192 -15.47 -13.25 1.14
N ALA A 193 -15.09 -12.80 2.34
CA ALA A 193 -15.38 -13.52 3.58
C ALA A 193 -16.88 -13.71 3.79
N TYR A 194 -17.67 -12.65 3.63
CA TYR A 194 -19.12 -12.69 3.73
C TYR A 194 -19.73 -13.70 2.76
N ARG A 195 -19.43 -13.56 1.46
CA ARG A 195 -19.98 -14.44 0.41
C ARG A 195 -19.60 -15.91 0.58
N ARG A 196 -18.43 -16.22 1.13
CA ARG A 196 -17.94 -17.60 1.27
C ARG A 196 -18.35 -18.28 2.57
N ARG A 197 -18.57 -17.52 3.64
CA ARG A 197 -18.72 -18.08 4.99
C ARG A 197 -20.02 -17.72 5.70
N PHE A 198 -20.62 -16.58 5.36
CA PHE A 198 -21.70 -16.00 6.16
C PHE A 198 -22.98 -15.73 5.36
N MET A 199 -22.89 -15.61 4.03
CA MET A 199 -24.04 -15.41 3.17
C MET A 199 -24.94 -16.66 3.17
N PRO A 200 -26.25 -16.53 3.48
CA PRO A 200 -27.18 -17.64 3.39
C PRO A 200 -27.28 -18.19 1.96
N GLN A 201 -27.61 -19.48 1.84
CA GLN A 201 -27.89 -20.06 0.53
C GLN A 201 -29.08 -19.36 -0.13
N ASP A 202 -29.00 -19.20 -1.46
CA ASP A 202 -30.05 -18.64 -2.30
C ASP A 202 -30.56 -17.24 -1.89
N SER A 203 -29.74 -16.47 -1.18
CA SER A 203 -30.10 -15.12 -0.73
C SER A 203 -29.79 -14.01 -1.74
N ILE A 204 -29.10 -14.33 -2.83
CA ILE A 204 -28.85 -13.37 -3.91
C ILE A 204 -30.00 -13.46 -4.90
N ALA A 205 -30.79 -12.40 -4.98
CA ALA A 205 -31.88 -12.33 -5.95
C ALA A 205 -31.32 -12.30 -7.37
N ILE A 206 -31.68 -13.30 -8.18
CA ILE A 206 -31.32 -13.36 -9.60
C ILE A 206 -32.32 -12.48 -10.35
N ILE A 207 -31.84 -11.37 -10.90
CA ILE A 207 -32.65 -10.53 -11.78
C ILE A 207 -32.65 -11.19 -13.16
N PRO A 208 -33.79 -11.74 -13.65
CA PRO A 208 -33.85 -12.32 -14.98
C PRO A 208 -33.67 -11.23 -16.04
N ASN A 209 -33.29 -11.63 -17.26
CA ASN A 209 -33.25 -10.72 -18.39
C ASN A 209 -34.65 -10.09 -18.57
N LEU A 210 -34.75 -8.75 -18.59
CA LEU A 210 -35.99 -7.93 -18.53
C LEU A 210 -36.61 -7.68 -17.13
N GLY A 211 -35.94 -8.08 -16.04
CA GLY A 211 -36.39 -7.83 -14.67
C GLY A 211 -37.52 -8.75 -14.20
N TYR A 212 -37.91 -8.66 -12.92
CA TYR A 212 -38.91 -9.57 -12.30
C TYR A 212 -40.32 -9.48 -12.91
N HIS A 213 -40.59 -8.45 -13.71
CA HIS A 213 -41.85 -8.26 -14.41
C HIS A 213 -41.58 -7.81 -15.86
N PRO A 214 -41.25 -8.73 -16.79
CA PRO A 214 -40.99 -8.39 -18.19
C PRO A 214 -42.21 -7.75 -18.88
N ALA A 215 -43.42 -8.03 -18.39
CA ALA A 215 -44.67 -7.46 -18.88
C ALA A 215 -45.04 -6.10 -18.27
N ARG A 216 -44.22 -5.53 -17.37
CA ARG A 216 -44.52 -4.23 -16.76
C ARG A 216 -44.38 -3.14 -17.82
N GLN A 217 -45.51 -2.67 -18.34
CA GLN A 217 -45.55 -1.53 -19.23
C GLN A 217 -45.33 -0.25 -18.41
N PHE A 218 -44.10 0.25 -18.39
CA PHE A 218 -43.87 1.64 -17.97
C PHE A 218 -44.59 2.53 -18.97
N SER A 219 -45.39 3.50 -18.50
CA SER A 219 -46.00 4.44 -19.43
C SER A 219 -44.89 5.22 -20.15
N LEU A 220 -45.09 5.47 -21.44
CA LEU A 220 -44.16 6.28 -22.24
C LEU A 220 -43.88 7.64 -21.56
N LYS A 221 -44.90 8.19 -20.87
CA LYS A 221 -44.81 9.43 -20.09
C LYS A 221 -43.84 9.28 -18.90
N ALA A 222 -43.94 8.20 -18.12
CA ALA A 222 -43.03 7.95 -17.00
C ALA A 222 -41.58 7.73 -17.46
N SER A 223 -41.39 6.98 -18.55
CA SER A 223 -40.05 6.74 -19.12
C SER A 223 -39.41 8.02 -19.67
N ARG A 224 -40.20 8.87 -20.35
CA ARG A 224 -39.74 10.20 -20.81
C ARG A 224 -39.43 11.14 -19.65
N TRP A 225 -40.23 11.12 -18.59
CA TRP A 225 -39.99 11.95 -17.40
C TRP A 225 -38.71 11.51 -16.66
N LEU A 226 -38.50 10.21 -16.44
CA LEU A 226 -37.26 9.68 -15.85
C LEU A 226 -36.03 9.97 -16.72
N SER A 227 -36.16 9.85 -18.05
CA SER A 227 -35.08 10.21 -18.98
C SER A 227 -34.79 11.71 -19.01
N TRP A 228 -35.77 12.57 -18.72
CA TRP A 228 -35.57 14.01 -18.56
C TRP A 228 -34.85 14.33 -17.23
N LEU A 229 -35.22 13.66 -16.13
CA LEU A 229 -34.55 13.81 -14.83
C LEU A 229 -33.09 13.35 -14.82
N GLY A 230 -32.74 12.33 -15.60
CA GLY A 230 -31.36 11.83 -15.69
C GLY A 230 -30.44 12.58 -16.65
N ARG A 231 -30.87 13.73 -17.19
CA ARG A 231 -30.07 14.58 -18.10
C ARG A 231 -29.30 15.69 -17.41
N ASP A 232 -29.35 15.75 -16.08
CA ASP A 232 -28.45 16.58 -15.27
C ASP A 232 -27.19 15.80 -14.87
#